data_AF-A0A7J7C5Y1-F1
#
_entry.id   AF-A0A7J7C5Y1-F1
#
_cell.length_a   1.000
_cell.length_b   1.000
_cell.length_c   1.000
_cell.angle_alpha   90.00
_cell.angle_beta   90.00
_cell.angle_gamma   90.00
#
_symmetry.space_group_name_H-M   'P 1'
#
loop_
_entity.id
_entity.type
_entity.pdbx_description
1 polymer ?
#
loop_
_entity_poly.entity_id
_entity_poly.type
_entity_poly.pdbx_seq_one_letter_code
_entity_poly.pdbx_strand_id
1 'polypeptide(L)'
;MRFSATLITSLIFLPVLLMILIVCRKTTFNLVETFSKVKLGGVGDCADLSQCKPGLVNEGVEPTSTQNDRLLGGLMAPGLDELSCLSRYQYFRYRKTSRKPSSYLISRLRSYEQLHRRCGPNTESFKKSLQQVQSGHIDNTSDCNYVVWTFSNGLGNRMISIASSFLYALLTDRVLLIHHVPDIDMAELFCEPFPNSTWFLPLENPFNDDFKIFNGQSPKKYGNLVMNKKINTSTMPPPTHLYHYIAYDFEDQDKVFYQDEHQAFLVSVPWLILKSDEYFAPSFFLMRSFRQELDMLFPDKETVFHLLGRYLFLPSNEAWGLITRFYDAYLANADERIGIQIRVVNTQVNPFQSVMDGMLACLSSQKILPDVVETKKISTETRPRNQRKSKAVLIASLFPQYYENMKSKYWTRPTVTGELVGVYQPSHEEYQQFGNNMHNVKAWAEMNLLSLCDVLVTSSWSTFGYVAQALGDLKPWILYTTDSQVKHNPSCLRALSMEPCFHFPPILGCQAKYMRDNQVVFPPYNDCKPHVKLYANTSDPVHVQHCEDSTFGYKLVHQKHLV
;
A
#
# COMPACT_ATOMS: atom_id res chain seq x y z
N MET A 1 42.48 -47.24 -28.66
CA MET A 1 41.36 -46.31 -28.94
C MET A 1 41.21 -45.38 -27.75
N ARG A 2 41.59 -44.11 -27.89
CA ARG A 2 41.39 -43.08 -26.86
C ARG A 2 40.00 -42.49 -27.07
N PHE A 3 39.04 -42.85 -26.23
CA PHE A 3 37.74 -42.19 -26.22
C PHE A 3 37.92 -40.77 -25.69
N SER A 4 37.46 -39.77 -26.45
CA SER A 4 37.53 -38.37 -26.05
C SER A 4 36.69 -38.16 -24.79
N ALA A 5 37.17 -37.31 -23.87
CA ALA A 5 36.48 -36.99 -22.62
C ALA A 5 35.02 -36.52 -22.83
N THR A 6 34.71 -36.00 -24.03
CA THR A 6 33.37 -35.62 -24.48
C THR A 6 32.40 -36.81 -24.66
N LEU A 7 32.89 -38.01 -24.98
CA LEU A 7 32.03 -39.19 -25.12
C LEU A 7 31.63 -39.75 -23.75
N ILE A 8 32.53 -39.64 -22.76
CA ILE A 8 32.30 -40.13 -21.38
C ILE A 8 31.32 -39.21 -20.63
N THR A 9 31.40 -37.89 -20.84
CA THR A 9 30.43 -36.95 -20.26
C THR A 9 29.03 -37.12 -20.86
N SER A 10 28.93 -37.38 -22.18
CA SER A 10 27.66 -37.66 -22.84
C SER A 10 26.97 -38.94 -22.32
N LEU A 11 27.75 -40.01 -22.06
CA LEU A 11 27.25 -41.28 -21.54
C LEU A 11 26.72 -41.19 -20.10
N ILE A 12 27.10 -40.17 -19.32
CA ILE A 12 26.65 -39.99 -17.92
C ILE A 12 25.52 -38.95 -17.83
N PHE A 13 25.53 -37.89 -18.64
CA PHE A 13 24.50 -36.86 -18.59
C PHE A 13 23.19 -37.28 -19.24
N LEU A 14 23.24 -38.06 -20.33
CA LEU A 14 22.04 -38.47 -21.06
C LEU A 14 21.10 -39.37 -20.22
N PRO A 15 21.58 -40.38 -19.46
CA PRO A 15 20.73 -41.19 -18.59
C PRO A 15 20.14 -40.40 -17.43
N VAL A 16 20.89 -39.45 -16.85
CA VAL A 16 20.42 -38.61 -15.73
C VAL A 16 19.33 -37.65 -16.20
N LEU A 17 19.50 -37.04 -17.38
CA LEU A 17 18.47 -36.19 -17.97
C LEU A 17 17.20 -37.00 -18.31
N LEU A 18 17.35 -38.23 -18.81
CA LEU A 18 16.23 -39.12 -19.08
C LEU A 18 15.49 -39.52 -17.79
N MET A 19 16.22 -39.79 -16.71
CA MET A 19 15.65 -40.08 -15.39
C MET A 19 14.90 -38.87 -14.82
N ILE A 20 15.44 -37.66 -14.94
CA ILE A 20 14.76 -36.42 -14.53
C ILE A 20 13.47 -36.22 -15.34
N LEU A 21 13.51 -36.45 -16.65
CA LEU A 21 12.33 -36.35 -17.51
C LEU A 21 11.27 -37.40 -17.15
N ILE A 22 11.66 -38.64 -16.83
CA ILE A 22 10.75 -39.70 -16.39
C ILE A 22 10.14 -39.37 -15.03
N VAL A 23 10.93 -38.84 -14.10
CA VAL A 23 10.44 -38.40 -12.78
C VAL A 23 9.45 -37.24 -12.94
N CYS A 24 9.78 -36.19 -13.71
CA CYS A 24 8.89 -35.07 -13.99
C CYS A 24 7.59 -35.48 -14.71
N ARG A 25 7.64 -36.49 -15.60
CA ARG A 25 6.45 -37.06 -16.24
C ARG A 25 5.58 -37.85 -15.25
N LYS A 26 6.20 -38.55 -14.29
CA LYS A 26 5.47 -39.31 -13.25
C LYS A 26 4.80 -38.40 -12.23
N THR A 27 5.41 -37.26 -11.87
CA THR A 27 4.79 -36.27 -10.96
C THR A 27 3.61 -35.55 -11.60
N THR A 28 3.69 -35.25 -12.91
CA THR A 28 2.59 -34.59 -13.64
C THR A 28 1.41 -35.53 -13.92
N PHE A 29 1.66 -36.81 -14.23
CA PHE A 29 0.58 -37.80 -14.40
C PHE A 29 -0.11 -38.17 -13.08
N ASN A 30 0.63 -38.27 -11.97
CA ASN A 30 0.03 -38.55 -10.66
C ASN A 30 -0.81 -37.37 -10.13
N LEU A 31 -0.49 -36.12 -10.49
CA LEU A 31 -1.34 -34.98 -10.10
C LEU A 31 -2.69 -35.03 -10.84
N VAL A 32 -2.70 -35.30 -12.15
CA VAL A 32 -3.92 -35.28 -12.97
C VAL A 32 -4.87 -36.45 -12.64
N GLU A 33 -4.34 -37.63 -12.30
CA GLU A 33 -5.18 -38.77 -11.92
C GLU A 33 -5.80 -38.60 -10.51
N THR A 34 -5.13 -37.87 -9.61
CA THR A 34 -5.64 -37.59 -8.26
C THR A 34 -6.77 -36.54 -8.28
N PHE A 35 -6.83 -35.66 -9.28
CA PHE A 35 -7.95 -34.73 -9.48
C PHE A 35 -9.17 -35.34 -10.18
N SER A 36 -9.04 -36.52 -10.79
CA SER A 36 -10.13 -37.16 -11.56
C SER A 36 -10.92 -38.22 -10.77
N LYS A 37 -10.59 -38.45 -9.49
CA LYS A 37 -11.21 -39.50 -8.64
C LYS A 37 -11.66 -39.03 -7.25
N VAL A 38 -12.05 -37.76 -7.11
CA VAL A 38 -12.89 -37.38 -5.95
C VAL A 38 -14.35 -37.68 -6.28
N LYS A 39 -14.76 -38.87 -5.87
CA LYS A 39 -16.13 -39.36 -5.92
C LYS A 39 -16.97 -38.53 -4.94
N LEU A 40 -17.89 -37.71 -5.44
CA LEU A 40 -18.96 -37.12 -4.62
C LEU A 40 -19.76 -38.27 -3.99
N GLY A 41 -19.60 -38.44 -2.67
CA GLY A 41 -20.37 -39.37 -1.87
C GLY A 41 -21.50 -38.64 -1.15
N GLY A 42 -22.74 -39.06 -1.44
CA GLY A 42 -23.88 -38.96 -0.51
C GLY A 42 -24.79 -37.76 -0.66
N VAL A 43 -25.52 -37.65 -1.78
CA VAL A 43 -26.82 -36.98 -1.79
C VAL A 43 -27.82 -37.97 -1.22
N GLY A 44 -28.39 -37.67 -0.04
CA GLY A 44 -29.56 -38.37 0.48
C GLY A 44 -30.79 -37.99 -0.34
N ASP A 45 -31.52 -39.00 -0.80
CA ASP A 45 -32.78 -38.86 -1.52
C ASP A 45 -33.80 -38.03 -0.72
N CYS A 46 -34.23 -36.90 -1.29
CA CYS A 46 -35.52 -36.30 -0.98
C CYS A 46 -36.39 -36.45 -2.23
N ALA A 47 -37.09 -37.57 -2.30
CA ALA A 47 -38.25 -37.72 -3.15
C ALA A 47 -39.43 -37.02 -2.46
N ASP A 48 -39.83 -35.86 -2.98
CA ASP A 48 -41.22 -35.34 -3.10
C ASP A 48 -41.20 -33.79 -3.08
N LEU A 49 -41.45 -33.22 -4.26
CA LEU A 49 -41.34 -31.79 -4.55
C LEU A 49 -42.69 -31.10 -4.31
N SER A 50 -43.20 -31.09 -3.08
CA SER A 50 -44.47 -30.41 -2.78
C SER A 50 -44.68 -29.86 -1.36
N GLN A 51 -43.70 -29.94 -0.45
CA GLN A 51 -43.87 -29.38 0.91
C GLN A 51 -42.61 -28.67 1.45
N CYS A 52 -42.35 -27.45 0.96
CA CYS A 52 -41.60 -26.45 1.71
C CYS A 52 -42.30 -25.08 1.51
N LYS A 53 -43.25 -24.76 2.40
CA LYS A 53 -43.84 -23.42 2.47
C LYS A 53 -42.80 -22.44 3.05
N PRO A 54 -42.60 -21.25 2.46
CA PRO A 54 -41.80 -20.21 3.09
C PRO A 54 -42.56 -19.66 4.30
N GLY A 55 -41.98 -19.78 5.49
CA GLY A 55 -42.44 -19.09 6.68
C GLY A 55 -42.26 -17.59 6.50
N LEU A 56 -43.32 -16.82 6.78
CA LEU A 56 -43.28 -15.36 6.91
C LEU A 56 -42.14 -14.97 7.86
N VAL A 57 -41.18 -14.22 7.34
CA VAL A 57 -40.25 -13.44 8.17
C VAL A 57 -40.95 -12.13 8.49
N ASN A 58 -41.16 -11.88 9.78
CA ASN A 58 -41.64 -10.59 10.28
C ASN A 58 -40.70 -9.47 9.83
N GLU A 59 -41.23 -8.53 9.05
CA GLU A 59 -40.62 -7.24 8.78
C GLU A 59 -40.53 -6.44 10.09
N GLY A 60 -39.30 -6.14 10.50
CA GLY A 60 -39.05 -5.41 11.74
C GLY A 60 -37.56 -5.31 12.09
N VAL A 61 -36.69 -5.08 11.10
CA VAL A 61 -35.29 -4.68 11.34
C VAL A 61 -34.95 -3.60 10.32
N GLU A 62 -34.52 -2.42 10.80
CA GLU A 62 -34.11 -1.29 9.95
C GLU A 62 -33.07 -1.72 8.90
N PRO A 63 -33.33 -1.55 7.59
CA PRO A 63 -32.39 -1.91 6.52
C PRO A 63 -31.15 -0.99 6.42
N THR A 64 -31.15 0.13 7.13
CA THR A 64 -30.21 1.24 6.90
C THR A 64 -28.80 0.99 7.47
N SER A 65 -28.68 0.24 8.58
CA SER A 65 -27.39 0.01 9.25
C SER A 65 -26.49 -0.96 8.46
N THR A 66 -27.04 -2.11 8.05
CA THR A 66 -26.30 -3.16 7.33
C THR A 66 -25.88 -2.73 5.92
N GLN A 67 -26.68 -1.91 5.24
CA GLN A 67 -26.32 -1.36 3.93
C GLN A 67 -25.23 -0.28 4.04
N ASN A 68 -25.28 0.56 5.09
CA ASN A 68 -24.25 1.57 5.34
C ASN A 68 -22.89 0.93 5.68
N ASP A 69 -22.88 -0.17 6.44
CA ASP A 69 -21.64 -0.87 6.76
C ASP A 69 -21.03 -1.58 5.53
N ARG A 70 -21.87 -2.15 4.67
CA ARG A 70 -21.45 -2.72 3.37
C ARG A 70 -20.74 -1.71 2.48
N LEU A 71 -21.17 -0.45 2.50
CA LEU A 71 -20.59 0.64 1.71
C LEU A 71 -19.57 1.48 2.49
N LEU A 72 -19.04 0.93 3.59
CA LEU A 72 -18.02 1.55 4.43
C LEU A 72 -18.39 2.97 4.90
N GLY A 73 -19.64 3.16 5.34
CA GLY A 73 -20.14 4.46 5.79
C GLY A 73 -20.35 5.46 4.65
N GLY A 74 -20.64 4.98 3.43
CA GLY A 74 -20.85 5.81 2.25
C GLY A 74 -19.57 6.10 1.44
N LEU A 75 -18.41 5.58 1.87
CA LEU A 75 -17.17 5.70 1.10
C LEU A 75 -17.32 5.07 -0.30
N MET A 76 -17.99 3.91 -0.38
CA MET A 76 -18.23 3.21 -1.64
C MET A 76 -19.56 3.62 -2.30
N ALA A 77 -19.54 3.80 -3.62
CA ALA A 77 -20.75 3.97 -4.40
C ALA A 77 -21.51 2.63 -4.55
N PRO A 78 -22.86 2.63 -4.51
CA PRO A 78 -23.67 1.46 -4.83
C PRO A 78 -23.71 1.19 -6.34
N GLY A 79 -24.22 0.03 -6.74
CA GLY A 79 -24.62 -0.24 -8.13
C GLY A 79 -23.54 -0.85 -9.04
N LEU A 80 -22.41 -1.29 -8.50
CA LEU A 80 -21.47 -2.15 -9.22
C LEU A 80 -21.89 -3.62 -9.07
N ASP A 81 -21.54 -4.43 -10.07
CA ASP A 81 -21.80 -5.87 -10.06
C ASP A 81 -21.03 -6.53 -8.91
N GLU A 82 -21.73 -7.21 -8.00
CA GLU A 82 -21.13 -7.82 -6.81
C GLU A 82 -20.13 -8.92 -7.18
N LEU A 83 -20.38 -9.65 -8.28
CA LEU A 83 -19.54 -10.77 -8.69
C LEU A 83 -18.22 -10.29 -9.32
N SER A 84 -18.22 -9.14 -9.98
CA SER A 84 -17.02 -8.52 -10.55
C SER A 84 -15.96 -8.16 -9.50
N CYS A 85 -16.38 -7.84 -8.28
CA CYS A 85 -15.49 -7.51 -7.17
C CYS A 85 -16.12 -7.88 -5.83
N LEU A 86 -15.89 -9.12 -5.39
CA LEU A 86 -16.43 -9.66 -4.14
C LEU A 86 -15.96 -8.88 -2.92
N SER A 87 -14.68 -8.46 -2.93
CA SER A 87 -14.09 -7.74 -1.80
C SER A 87 -14.85 -6.45 -1.50
N ARG A 88 -15.34 -5.71 -2.52
CA ARG A 88 -16.12 -4.47 -2.35
C ARG A 88 -17.29 -4.62 -1.38
N TYR A 89 -17.96 -5.77 -1.39
CA TYR A 89 -19.19 -6.02 -0.63
C TYR A 89 -19.02 -7.01 0.53
N GLN A 90 -17.92 -7.75 0.57
CA GLN A 90 -17.67 -8.76 1.61
C GLN A 90 -16.66 -8.30 2.66
N TYR A 91 -15.84 -7.28 2.37
CA TYR A 91 -14.76 -6.84 3.27
C TYR A 91 -15.26 -6.53 4.68
N PHE A 92 -16.43 -5.89 4.80
CA PHE A 92 -17.01 -5.47 6.07
C PHE A 92 -17.21 -6.64 7.06
N ARG A 93 -17.33 -7.89 6.58
CA ARG A 93 -17.51 -9.09 7.40
C ARG A 93 -16.24 -9.50 8.16
N TYR A 94 -15.07 -9.13 7.62
CA TYR A 94 -13.76 -9.51 8.15
C TYR A 94 -13.14 -8.41 9.02
N ARG A 95 -13.62 -7.17 8.91
CA ARG A 95 -13.07 -6.01 9.62
C ARG A 95 -13.92 -5.57 10.79
N LYS A 96 -13.24 -4.97 11.76
CA LYS A 96 -13.88 -4.18 12.82
C LYS A 96 -14.35 -2.83 12.28
N THR A 97 -15.29 -2.23 13.00
CA THR A 97 -15.70 -0.83 12.77
C THR A 97 -14.48 0.09 12.84
N SER A 98 -14.39 1.02 11.89
CA SER A 98 -13.25 1.92 11.66
C SER A 98 -13.72 3.37 11.57
N ARG A 99 -12.77 4.30 11.55
CA ARG A 99 -13.04 5.74 11.36
C ARG A 99 -13.87 5.99 10.09
N LYS A 100 -14.88 6.85 10.21
CA LYS A 100 -15.84 7.16 9.14
C LYS A 100 -15.36 8.35 8.29
N PRO A 101 -15.65 8.35 6.97
CA PRO A 101 -15.39 9.51 6.13
C PRO A 101 -16.29 10.71 6.50
N SER A 102 -15.83 11.93 6.21
CA SER A 102 -16.67 13.11 6.29
C SER A 102 -17.72 13.11 5.18
N SER A 103 -18.87 13.76 5.42
CA SER A 103 -19.89 13.95 4.37
C SER A 103 -19.33 14.70 3.16
N TYR A 104 -18.42 15.66 3.40
CA TYR A 104 -17.75 16.42 2.35
C TYR A 104 -16.87 15.51 1.48
N LEU A 105 -16.07 14.63 2.08
CA LEU A 105 -15.27 13.65 1.33
C LEU A 105 -16.16 12.71 0.50
N ILE A 106 -17.26 12.19 1.07
CA ILE A 106 -18.21 11.36 0.33
C ILE A 106 -18.72 12.12 -0.90
N SER A 107 -19.19 13.35 -0.72
CA SER A 107 -19.67 14.18 -1.83
C SER A 107 -18.58 14.43 -2.86
N ARG A 108 -17.33 14.72 -2.44
CA ARG A 108 -16.21 14.95 -3.34
C ARG A 108 -15.88 13.70 -4.17
N LEU A 109 -15.91 12.52 -3.56
CA LEU A 109 -15.69 11.25 -4.27
C LEU A 109 -16.81 10.98 -5.29
N ARG A 110 -18.08 11.26 -4.96
CA ARG A 110 -19.18 11.13 -5.93
C ARG A 110 -19.01 12.09 -7.12
N SER A 111 -18.60 13.33 -6.86
CA SER A 111 -18.30 14.30 -7.93
C SER A 111 -17.10 13.85 -8.77
N TYR A 112 -16.06 13.30 -8.15
CA TYR A 112 -14.91 12.73 -8.85
C TYR A 112 -15.33 11.56 -9.75
N GLU A 113 -16.20 10.66 -9.29
CA GLU A 113 -16.71 9.55 -10.12
C GLU A 113 -17.46 10.06 -11.36
N GLN A 114 -18.23 11.14 -11.23
CA GLN A 114 -18.88 11.80 -12.37
C GLN A 114 -17.87 12.42 -13.34
N LEU A 115 -16.85 13.10 -12.81
CA LEU A 115 -15.75 13.64 -13.61
C LEU A 115 -15.04 12.51 -14.38
N HIS A 116 -14.70 11.43 -13.69
CA HIS A 116 -14.02 10.27 -14.27
C HIS A 116 -14.88 9.57 -15.32
N ARG A 117 -16.19 9.48 -15.12
CA ARG A 117 -17.12 8.93 -16.13
C ARG A 117 -17.20 9.80 -17.39
N ARG A 118 -17.07 11.12 -17.25
CA ARG A 118 -17.14 12.10 -18.36
C ARG A 118 -15.83 12.24 -19.12
N CYS A 119 -14.70 12.18 -18.41
CA CYS A 119 -13.37 12.50 -18.91
C CYS A 119 -12.43 11.29 -18.96
N GLY A 120 -12.83 10.14 -18.45
CA GLY A 120 -11.99 8.93 -18.37
C GLY A 120 -11.77 8.26 -19.72
N PRO A 121 -10.96 7.19 -19.75
CA PRO A 121 -10.64 6.45 -20.95
C PRO A 121 -11.89 6.02 -21.73
N ASN A 122 -11.76 5.93 -23.07
CA ASN A 122 -12.82 5.57 -24.02
C ASN A 122 -13.95 6.61 -24.23
N THR A 123 -13.93 7.74 -23.52
CA THR A 123 -14.89 8.84 -23.74
C THR A 123 -14.48 9.75 -24.90
N GLU A 124 -15.44 10.48 -25.48
CA GLU A 124 -15.14 11.48 -26.53
C GLU A 124 -14.29 12.63 -26.01
N SER A 125 -14.54 13.09 -24.77
CA SER A 125 -13.73 14.11 -24.11
C SER A 125 -12.26 13.67 -24.00
N PHE A 126 -12.02 12.43 -23.58
CA PHE A 126 -10.68 11.87 -23.49
C PHE A 126 -9.97 11.80 -24.84
N LYS A 127 -10.66 11.33 -25.89
CA LYS A 127 -10.12 11.29 -27.26
C LYS A 127 -9.74 12.70 -27.74
N LYS A 128 -10.61 13.70 -27.49
CA LYS A 128 -10.32 15.11 -27.81
C LYS A 128 -9.09 15.62 -27.06
N SER A 129 -8.95 15.31 -25.77
CA SER A 129 -7.79 15.69 -24.96
C SER A 129 -6.49 15.04 -25.45
N LEU A 130 -6.53 13.79 -25.94
CA LEU A 130 -5.36 13.16 -26.58
C LEU A 130 -4.97 13.82 -27.90
N GLN A 131 -5.95 14.23 -28.72
CA GLN A 131 -5.68 14.96 -29.97
C GLN A 131 -4.99 16.31 -29.71
N GLN A 132 -5.32 16.99 -28.61
CA GLN A 132 -4.65 18.24 -28.20
C GLN A 132 -3.17 18.01 -27.86
N VAL A 133 -2.86 16.89 -27.19
CA VAL A 133 -1.46 16.53 -26.89
C VAL A 133 -0.68 16.33 -28.19
N GLN A 134 -1.27 15.61 -29.16
CA GLN A 134 -0.65 15.34 -30.46
C GLN A 134 -0.48 16.60 -31.33
N SER A 135 -1.44 17.52 -31.28
CA SER A 135 -1.39 18.78 -32.04
C SER A 135 -0.52 19.86 -31.38
N GLY A 136 -0.14 19.68 -30.10
CA GLY A 136 0.62 20.66 -29.32
C GLY A 136 -0.17 21.92 -28.96
N HIS A 137 -1.48 21.96 -29.19
CA HIS A 137 -2.34 23.12 -28.94
C HIS A 137 -3.37 22.83 -27.85
N ILE A 138 -3.46 23.73 -26.87
CA ILE A 138 -4.47 23.68 -25.82
C ILE A 138 -5.76 24.32 -26.33
N ASP A 139 -6.86 23.59 -26.23
CA ASP A 139 -8.19 24.11 -26.49
C ASP A 139 -8.88 24.39 -25.14
N ASN A 140 -9.04 25.69 -24.83
CA ASN A 140 -9.63 26.17 -23.57
C ASN A 140 -11.12 25.80 -23.40
N THR A 141 -11.74 25.11 -24.36
CA THR A 141 -13.10 24.59 -24.25
C THR A 141 -13.20 23.21 -23.57
N SER A 142 -12.06 22.57 -23.27
CA SER A 142 -12.02 21.26 -22.61
C SER A 142 -12.01 21.39 -21.09
N ASP A 143 -13.02 20.81 -20.43
CA ASP A 143 -13.09 20.73 -18.96
C ASP A 143 -12.24 19.58 -18.37
N CYS A 144 -11.56 18.79 -19.20
CA CYS A 144 -10.87 17.57 -18.77
C CYS A 144 -9.36 17.79 -18.62
N ASN A 145 -8.88 17.67 -17.38
CA ASN A 145 -7.47 17.70 -17.01
C ASN A 145 -7.08 16.37 -16.36
N TYR A 146 -5.81 15.99 -16.47
CA TYR A 146 -5.33 14.66 -16.15
C TYR A 146 -4.08 14.69 -15.28
N VAL A 147 -3.97 13.70 -14.39
CA VAL A 147 -2.74 13.29 -13.71
C VAL A 147 -2.49 11.84 -14.10
N VAL A 148 -1.39 11.59 -14.80
CA VAL A 148 -0.93 10.26 -15.16
C VAL A 148 0.15 9.84 -14.17
N TRP A 149 -0.16 8.86 -13.33
CA TRP A 149 0.82 8.26 -12.43
C TRP A 149 1.60 7.17 -13.16
N THR A 150 2.91 7.12 -12.96
CA THR A 150 3.79 6.05 -13.45
C THR A 150 4.63 5.47 -12.32
N PHE A 151 4.87 4.16 -12.40
CA PHE A 151 5.44 3.41 -11.29
C PHE A 151 6.93 3.73 -11.05
N SER A 152 7.29 3.70 -9.78
CA SER A 152 8.65 3.53 -9.29
C SER A 152 8.63 2.52 -8.15
N ASN A 153 9.65 1.67 -8.07
CA ASN A 153 9.83 0.69 -6.99
C ASN A 153 8.66 -0.31 -6.78
N GLY A 154 8.63 -0.98 -5.61
CA GLY A 154 7.76 -2.11 -5.29
C GLY A 154 6.31 -1.75 -4.94
N LEU A 155 5.46 -2.76 -4.75
CA LEU A 155 4.01 -2.62 -4.57
C LEU A 155 3.60 -1.62 -3.48
N GLY A 156 4.22 -1.68 -2.30
CA GLY A 156 3.93 -0.74 -1.21
C GLY A 156 4.14 0.73 -1.61
N ASN A 157 5.25 1.01 -2.30
CA ASN A 157 5.57 2.35 -2.82
C ASN A 157 4.56 2.80 -3.87
N ARG A 158 4.15 1.89 -4.75
CA ARG A 158 3.12 2.18 -5.76
C ARG A 158 1.81 2.59 -5.10
N MET A 159 1.34 1.85 -4.11
CA MET A 159 0.08 2.14 -3.45
C MET A 159 0.07 3.49 -2.72
N ILE A 160 1.14 3.80 -1.97
CA ILE A 160 1.24 5.09 -1.27
C ILE A 160 1.37 6.28 -2.23
N SER A 161 2.09 6.12 -3.34
CA SER A 161 2.26 7.20 -4.31
C SER A 161 1.04 7.38 -5.21
N ILE A 162 0.30 6.30 -5.54
CA ILE A 162 -1.01 6.36 -6.19
C ILE A 162 -2.01 7.11 -5.29
N ALA A 163 -2.08 6.79 -4.00
CA ALA A 163 -2.98 7.48 -3.08
C ALA A 163 -2.65 8.98 -2.96
N SER A 164 -1.37 9.33 -2.91
CA SER A 164 -0.93 10.74 -2.91
C SER A 164 -1.28 11.45 -4.22
N SER A 165 -1.12 10.76 -5.35
CA SER A 165 -1.49 11.29 -6.68
C SER A 165 -3.01 11.45 -6.83
N PHE A 166 -3.79 10.55 -6.26
CA PHE A 166 -5.24 10.64 -6.20
C PHE A 166 -5.71 11.83 -5.36
N LEU A 167 -5.09 12.03 -4.18
CA LEU A 167 -5.36 13.22 -3.38
C LEU A 167 -5.06 14.49 -4.18
N TYR A 168 -3.93 14.55 -4.87
CA TYR A 168 -3.61 15.68 -5.74
C TYR A 168 -4.65 15.89 -6.85
N ALA A 169 -5.13 14.80 -7.46
CA ALA A 169 -6.19 14.85 -8.46
C ALA A 169 -7.51 15.41 -7.89
N LEU A 170 -7.87 15.04 -6.65
CA LEU A 170 -9.01 15.62 -5.94
C LEU A 170 -8.82 17.11 -5.63
N LEU A 171 -7.60 17.54 -5.28
CA LEU A 171 -7.30 18.94 -4.96
C LEU A 171 -7.23 19.85 -6.19
N THR A 172 -7.11 19.28 -7.39
CA THR A 172 -6.88 20.03 -8.64
C THR A 172 -7.93 19.75 -9.73
N ASP A 173 -9.01 19.03 -9.38
CA ASP A 173 -10.10 18.64 -10.29
C ASP A 173 -9.60 17.92 -11.55
N ARG A 174 -8.74 16.91 -11.35
CA ARG A 174 -8.13 16.11 -12.43
C ARG A 174 -8.59 14.68 -12.40
N VAL A 175 -8.58 14.02 -13.55
CA VAL A 175 -8.73 12.57 -13.68
C VAL A 175 -7.38 11.91 -13.40
N LEU A 176 -7.33 11.00 -12.43
CA LEU A 176 -6.17 10.13 -12.21
C LEU A 176 -6.18 9.00 -13.23
N LEU A 177 -5.06 8.81 -13.93
CA LEU A 177 -4.81 7.68 -14.81
C LEU A 177 -3.54 6.94 -14.38
N ILE A 178 -3.57 5.62 -14.39
CA ILE A 178 -2.44 4.76 -14.05
C ILE A 178 -1.79 4.30 -15.34
N HIS A 179 -0.56 4.74 -15.57
CA HIS A 179 0.28 4.18 -16.62
C HIS A 179 0.62 2.73 -16.24
N HIS A 180 0.13 1.81 -17.05
CA HIS A 180 0.43 0.40 -16.91
C HIS A 180 1.30 -0.07 -18.07
N VAL A 181 2.27 -0.92 -17.77
CA VAL A 181 3.16 -1.53 -18.75
C VAL A 181 2.78 -3.01 -18.83
N PRO A 182 2.73 -3.61 -20.04
CA PRO A 182 2.60 -5.06 -20.17
C PRO A 182 3.58 -5.80 -19.25
N ASP A 183 3.14 -6.89 -18.63
CA ASP A 183 3.91 -7.72 -17.68
C ASP A 183 4.19 -7.09 -16.29
N ILE A 184 3.88 -5.81 -16.07
CA ILE A 184 3.92 -5.16 -14.75
C ILE A 184 2.49 -4.94 -14.30
N ASP A 185 1.80 -6.05 -14.11
CA ASP A 185 0.35 -6.06 -14.01
C ASP A 185 -0.12 -5.58 -12.62
N MET A 186 -0.86 -4.49 -12.63
CA MET A 186 -1.59 -3.94 -11.48
C MET A 186 -3.10 -4.15 -11.64
N ALA A 187 -3.56 -4.54 -12.83
CA ALA A 187 -4.97 -4.75 -13.15
C ALA A 187 -5.50 -6.02 -12.49
N GLU A 188 -4.68 -7.07 -12.37
CA GLU A 188 -5.03 -8.29 -11.65
C GLU A 188 -4.98 -8.14 -10.11
N LEU A 189 -4.41 -7.04 -9.58
CA LEU A 189 -4.30 -6.81 -8.12
C LEU A 189 -5.55 -6.15 -7.53
N PHE A 190 -6.12 -5.18 -8.24
CA PHE A 190 -7.17 -4.31 -7.74
C PHE A 190 -8.42 -4.39 -8.59
N CYS A 191 -9.58 -4.31 -7.95
CA CYS A 191 -10.82 -4.01 -8.66
C CYS A 191 -10.81 -2.58 -9.20
N GLU A 192 -11.63 -2.31 -10.21
CA GLU A 192 -11.88 -0.94 -10.66
C GLU A 192 -12.48 -0.10 -9.51
N PRO A 193 -11.84 1.02 -9.13
CA PRO A 193 -12.32 1.83 -8.02
C PRO A 193 -13.52 2.71 -8.42
N PHE A 194 -13.55 3.17 -9.67
CA PHE A 194 -14.52 4.14 -10.17
C PHE A 194 -15.63 3.46 -10.98
N PRO A 195 -16.92 3.66 -10.64
CA PRO A 195 -18.01 2.97 -11.33
C PRO A 195 -18.08 3.28 -12.83
N ASN A 196 -18.27 2.24 -13.65
CA ASN A 196 -18.46 2.33 -15.11
C ASN A 196 -17.31 3.08 -15.84
N SER A 197 -16.09 2.99 -15.34
CA SER A 197 -14.90 3.55 -15.95
C SER A 197 -13.68 2.70 -15.61
N THR A 198 -12.58 2.91 -16.31
CA THR A 198 -11.27 2.36 -15.93
C THR A 198 -10.30 3.47 -15.58
N TRP A 199 -9.54 3.31 -14.52
CA TRP A 199 -8.45 4.22 -14.14
C TRP A 199 -7.13 3.96 -14.90
N PHE A 200 -7.08 2.94 -15.75
CA PHE A 200 -5.88 2.60 -16.51
C PHE A 200 -5.75 3.47 -17.77
N LEU A 201 -4.56 4.03 -17.98
CA LEU A 201 -4.24 4.73 -19.22
C LEU A 201 -4.16 3.72 -20.37
N PRO A 202 -4.86 3.92 -21.51
CA PRO A 202 -4.78 3.02 -22.65
C PRO A 202 -3.35 2.72 -23.10
N LEU A 203 -3.06 1.46 -23.43
CA LEU A 203 -1.73 1.01 -23.89
C LEU A 203 -1.23 1.82 -25.08
N GLU A 204 -2.12 2.16 -26.01
CA GLU A 204 -1.82 3.06 -27.11
C GLU A 204 -2.13 4.50 -26.69
N ASN A 205 -1.09 5.27 -26.41
CA ASN A 205 -1.20 6.66 -25.99
C ASN A 205 0.00 7.47 -26.51
N PRO A 206 -0.12 8.81 -26.63
CA PRO A 206 0.93 9.66 -27.21
C PRO A 206 2.18 9.79 -26.34
N PHE A 207 2.17 9.28 -25.09
CA PHE A 207 3.29 9.39 -24.15
C PHE A 207 4.19 8.16 -24.14
N ASN A 208 3.89 7.13 -24.94
CA ASN A 208 4.62 5.85 -24.92
C ASN A 208 6.14 5.98 -25.11
N ASP A 209 6.60 6.85 -26.01
CA ASP A 209 8.04 7.08 -26.19
C ASP A 209 8.64 7.93 -25.08
N ASP A 210 7.87 8.87 -24.54
CA ASP A 210 8.27 9.69 -23.41
C ASP A 210 8.43 8.87 -22.12
N PHE A 211 7.58 7.87 -21.88
CA PHE A 211 7.70 6.98 -20.72
C PHE A 211 9.02 6.19 -20.68
N LYS A 212 9.63 5.92 -21.84
CA LYS A 212 10.94 5.24 -21.93
C LYS A 212 12.09 6.14 -21.45
N ILE A 213 11.94 7.45 -21.54
CA ILE A 213 12.97 8.44 -21.17
C ILE A 213 12.68 9.17 -19.86
N PHE A 214 11.46 9.06 -19.33
CA PHE A 214 11.08 9.67 -18.06
C PHE A 214 11.70 8.95 -16.86
N ASN A 215 12.76 9.57 -16.34
CA ASN A 215 13.49 9.16 -15.15
C ASN A 215 14.00 10.39 -14.39
N GLY A 216 14.71 10.16 -13.29
CA GLY A 216 15.28 11.22 -12.46
C GLY A 216 16.32 12.10 -13.15
N GLN A 217 16.91 11.67 -14.26
CA GLN A 217 17.92 12.44 -15.01
C GLN A 217 17.33 13.15 -16.24
N SER A 218 16.02 13.04 -16.47
CA SER A 218 15.41 13.57 -17.69
C SER A 218 15.51 15.10 -17.75
N PRO A 219 16.05 15.68 -18.84
CA PRO A 219 16.10 17.13 -19.00
C PRO A 219 14.70 17.75 -19.20
N LYS A 220 13.69 16.92 -19.48
CA LYS A 220 12.28 17.33 -19.65
C LYS A 220 11.51 17.44 -18.32
N LYS A 221 12.09 17.08 -17.18
CA LYS A 221 11.46 17.28 -15.86
C LYS A 221 11.14 18.76 -15.65
N TYR A 222 9.99 19.06 -15.06
CA TYR A 222 9.53 20.42 -14.80
C TYR A 222 10.57 21.26 -14.03
N GLY A 223 11.19 20.69 -12.98
CA GLY A 223 12.25 21.35 -12.22
C GLY A 223 13.41 21.81 -13.11
N ASN A 224 13.86 20.94 -14.01
CA ASN A 224 14.92 21.25 -14.97
C ASN A 224 14.49 22.31 -16.01
N LEU A 225 13.23 22.30 -16.45
CA LEU A 225 12.71 23.29 -17.39
C LEU A 225 12.63 24.69 -16.75
N VAL A 226 12.21 24.77 -15.48
CA VAL A 226 12.19 26.01 -14.70
C VAL A 226 13.61 26.51 -14.45
N MET A 227 14.50 25.64 -13.94
CA MET A 227 15.89 26.00 -13.64
C MET A 227 16.64 26.53 -14.87
N ASN A 228 16.45 25.89 -16.02
CA ASN A 228 17.07 26.29 -17.28
C ASN A 228 16.32 27.42 -18.01
N LYS A 229 15.34 28.07 -17.35
CA LYS A 229 14.52 29.18 -17.91
C LYS A 229 13.82 28.83 -19.23
N LYS A 230 13.56 27.54 -19.48
CA LYS A 230 12.79 27.05 -20.62
C LYS A 230 11.28 27.20 -20.40
N ILE A 231 10.86 27.27 -19.14
CA ILE A 231 9.50 27.64 -18.75
C ILE A 231 9.58 28.83 -17.81
N ASN A 232 8.90 29.92 -18.17
CA ASN A 232 8.64 31.05 -17.29
C ASN A 232 7.13 31.08 -16.99
N THR A 233 6.78 30.72 -15.76
CA THR A 233 5.39 30.58 -15.30
C THR A 233 4.58 31.88 -15.39
N SER A 234 5.24 33.04 -15.42
CA SER A 234 4.57 34.35 -15.48
C SER A 234 4.30 34.85 -16.90
N THR A 235 5.00 34.32 -17.91
CA THR A 235 4.96 34.91 -19.27
C THR A 235 4.69 33.89 -20.37
N MET A 236 4.85 32.58 -20.11
CA MET A 236 4.68 31.56 -21.12
C MET A 236 3.31 30.89 -21.03
N PRO A 237 2.69 30.55 -22.17
CA PRO A 237 1.49 29.71 -22.16
C PRO A 237 1.83 28.33 -21.61
N PRO A 238 0.88 27.66 -20.92
CA PRO A 238 1.11 26.31 -20.43
C PRO A 238 1.35 25.35 -21.60
N PRO A 239 2.26 24.36 -21.45
CA PRO A 239 2.38 23.27 -22.41
C PRO A 239 1.19 22.29 -22.29
N THR A 240 1.00 21.45 -23.29
CA THR A 240 -0.06 20.42 -23.27
C THR A 240 0.17 19.36 -22.21
N HIS A 241 1.42 19.09 -21.87
CA HIS A 241 1.81 18.14 -20.82
C HIS A 241 3.10 18.54 -20.12
N LEU A 242 3.27 18.08 -18.87
CA LEU A 242 4.50 18.23 -18.09
C LEU A 242 4.84 16.97 -17.33
N TYR A 243 6.13 16.67 -17.24
CA TYR A 243 6.67 15.56 -16.46
C TYR A 243 7.25 16.05 -15.14
N HIS A 244 6.85 15.40 -14.05
CA HIS A 244 7.39 15.59 -12.70
C HIS A 244 7.96 14.28 -12.16
N TYR A 245 9.11 14.41 -11.53
CA TYR A 245 9.76 13.32 -10.83
C TYR A 245 9.69 13.58 -9.32
N ILE A 246 9.03 12.67 -8.61
CA ILE A 246 8.79 12.75 -7.18
C ILE A 246 9.17 11.40 -6.57
N ALA A 247 10.45 11.04 -6.67
CA ALA A 247 10.98 9.81 -6.11
C ALA A 247 12.04 10.09 -5.04
N TYR A 248 12.50 9.06 -4.34
CA TYR A 248 13.46 9.18 -3.25
C TYR A 248 14.75 9.96 -3.59
N ASP A 249 15.18 9.96 -4.84
CA ASP A 249 16.39 10.62 -5.36
C ASP A 249 16.10 11.89 -6.18
N PHE A 250 14.90 12.47 -6.04
CA PHE A 250 14.58 13.75 -6.69
C PHE A 250 15.51 14.89 -6.24
N GLU A 251 15.75 15.83 -7.15
CA GLU A 251 16.74 16.90 -6.94
C GLU A 251 16.09 18.17 -6.37
N ASP A 252 16.89 19.13 -5.92
CA ASP A 252 16.39 20.38 -5.33
C ASP A 252 15.46 21.15 -6.27
N GLN A 253 15.74 21.16 -7.58
CA GLN A 253 14.90 21.82 -8.57
C GLN A 253 13.54 21.13 -8.75
N ASP A 254 13.38 19.85 -8.42
CA ASP A 254 12.10 19.15 -8.50
C ASP A 254 11.15 19.57 -7.36
N LYS A 255 11.69 20.15 -6.27
CA LYS A 255 10.92 20.64 -5.10
C LYS A 255 9.98 21.79 -5.43
N VAL A 256 10.09 22.41 -6.61
CA VAL A 256 9.16 23.46 -7.08
C VAL A 256 7.71 22.95 -7.14
N PHE A 257 7.49 21.64 -7.25
CA PHE A 257 6.15 21.04 -7.17
C PHE A 257 5.43 21.40 -5.86
N TYR A 258 6.14 21.59 -4.76
CA TYR A 258 5.54 21.84 -3.45
C TYR A 258 5.37 23.33 -3.11
N GLN A 259 5.46 24.22 -4.11
CA GLN A 259 5.37 25.66 -3.92
C GLN A 259 4.06 26.21 -4.50
N ASP A 260 3.33 27.00 -3.70
CA ASP A 260 2.02 27.56 -4.08
C ASP A 260 2.09 28.36 -5.40
N GLU A 261 3.17 29.11 -5.64
CA GLU A 261 3.39 29.89 -6.87
C GLU A 261 3.44 29.02 -8.13
N HIS A 262 4.04 27.84 -8.03
CA HIS A 262 4.14 26.91 -9.14
C HIS A 262 2.85 26.13 -9.34
N GLN A 263 2.09 25.84 -8.27
CA GLN A 263 0.81 25.15 -8.39
C GLN A 263 -0.20 25.92 -9.24
N ALA A 264 -0.25 27.25 -9.13
CA ALA A 264 -1.13 28.06 -9.98
C ALA A 264 -0.86 27.83 -11.48
N PHE A 265 0.42 27.69 -11.87
CA PHE A 265 0.80 27.35 -13.23
C PHE A 265 0.47 25.89 -13.57
N LEU A 266 0.77 24.94 -12.68
CA LEU A 266 0.52 23.52 -12.92
C LEU A 266 -0.97 23.19 -13.10
N VAL A 267 -1.86 23.88 -12.37
CA VAL A 267 -3.31 23.76 -12.53
C VAL A 267 -3.75 24.10 -13.97
N SER A 268 -3.04 24.98 -14.68
CA SER A 268 -3.36 25.34 -16.07
C SER A 268 -2.86 24.35 -17.13
N VAL A 269 -2.01 23.38 -16.76
CA VAL A 269 -1.42 22.41 -17.69
C VAL A 269 -2.36 21.20 -17.81
N PRO A 270 -2.86 20.83 -18.99
CA PRO A 270 -3.89 19.78 -19.08
C PRO A 270 -3.43 18.40 -18.64
N TRP A 271 -2.20 17.97 -18.97
CA TRP A 271 -1.68 16.64 -18.62
C TRP A 271 -0.45 16.72 -17.72
N LEU A 272 -0.56 16.24 -16.48
CA LEU A 272 0.58 16.12 -15.58
C LEU A 272 1.00 14.65 -15.50
N ILE A 273 2.26 14.35 -15.74
CA ILE A 273 2.82 12.99 -15.68
C ILE A 273 3.71 12.91 -14.45
N LEU A 274 3.34 12.08 -13.49
CA LEU A 274 4.02 11.96 -12.19
C LEU A 274 4.68 10.59 -12.09
N LYS A 275 6.01 10.56 -11.93
CA LYS A 275 6.74 9.34 -11.54
C LYS A 275 7.10 9.41 -10.07
N SER A 276 6.62 8.46 -9.27
CA SER A 276 6.79 8.52 -7.82
C SER A 276 6.76 7.17 -7.11
N ASP A 277 7.54 7.06 -6.05
CA ASP A 277 7.53 5.98 -5.04
C ASP A 277 7.28 6.48 -3.60
N GLU A 278 6.94 7.77 -3.45
CA GLU A 278 6.83 8.45 -2.15
C GLU A 278 5.37 8.67 -1.74
N TYR A 279 5.12 8.69 -0.43
CA TYR A 279 3.86 9.18 0.14
C TYR A 279 3.90 10.70 0.32
N PHE A 280 3.77 11.47 -0.76
CA PHE A 280 3.95 12.93 -0.73
C PHE A 280 2.74 13.73 -0.21
N ALA A 281 1.65 13.06 0.18
CA ALA A 281 0.44 13.69 0.72
C ALA A 281 0.68 14.65 1.91
N PRO A 282 1.58 14.38 2.89
CA PRO A 282 1.81 15.28 4.03
C PRO A 282 2.26 16.68 3.60
N SER A 283 2.97 16.82 2.47
CA SER A 283 3.40 18.13 1.99
C SER A 283 2.26 19.02 1.53
N PHE A 284 1.12 18.46 1.08
CA PHE A 284 -0.04 19.27 0.71
C PHE A 284 -0.65 20.01 1.90
N PHE A 285 -0.53 19.47 3.11
CA PHE A 285 -0.98 20.13 4.35
C PHE A 285 -0.09 21.31 4.75
N LEU A 286 1.10 21.44 4.14
CA LEU A 286 1.99 22.59 4.33
C LEU A 286 1.76 23.72 3.31
N MET A 287 0.97 23.45 2.27
CA MET A 287 0.68 24.36 1.17
C MET A 287 -0.59 25.16 1.44
N ARG A 288 -0.53 26.48 1.25
CA ARG A 288 -1.66 27.36 1.61
C ARG A 288 -2.84 27.15 0.68
N SER A 289 -2.58 26.90 -0.61
CA SER A 289 -3.59 26.70 -1.65
C SER A 289 -4.51 25.50 -1.40
N PHE A 290 -4.02 24.45 -0.73
CA PHE A 290 -4.79 23.21 -0.52
C PHE A 290 -5.39 23.08 0.88
N ARG A 291 -4.98 23.93 1.81
CA ARG A 291 -5.28 23.77 3.23
C ARG A 291 -6.78 23.70 3.53
N GLN A 292 -7.56 24.67 3.04
CA GLN A 292 -8.99 24.75 3.32
C GLN A 292 -9.74 23.51 2.81
N GLU A 293 -9.43 23.05 1.59
CA GLU A 293 -10.04 21.86 1.01
C GLU A 293 -9.68 20.61 1.82
N LEU A 294 -8.41 20.45 2.22
CA LEU A 294 -7.96 19.35 3.08
C LEU A 294 -8.60 19.36 4.47
N ASP A 295 -8.93 20.53 5.02
CA ASP A 295 -9.65 20.68 6.28
C ASP A 295 -11.09 20.17 6.22
N MET A 296 -11.75 20.35 5.08
CA MET A 296 -13.10 19.82 4.86
C MET A 296 -13.10 18.33 4.50
N LEU A 297 -12.15 17.89 3.65
CA LEU A 297 -12.02 16.48 3.26
C LEU A 297 -11.68 15.60 4.46
N PHE A 298 -10.70 16.02 5.27
CA PHE A 298 -10.18 15.22 6.38
C PHE A 298 -10.19 16.02 7.68
N PRO A 299 -11.31 16.04 8.42
CA PRO A 299 -11.35 16.60 9.76
C PRO A 299 -10.38 15.89 10.72
N ASP A 300 -10.27 14.55 10.62
CA ASP A 300 -9.21 13.77 11.25
C ASP A 300 -8.03 13.62 10.26
N LYS A 301 -6.94 14.33 10.54
CA LYS A 301 -5.74 14.37 9.69
C LYS A 301 -5.02 13.03 9.60
N GLU A 302 -5.28 12.10 10.52
CA GLU A 302 -4.69 10.77 10.48
C GLU A 302 -5.43 9.81 9.54
N THR A 303 -6.44 10.26 8.79
CA THR A 303 -7.31 9.38 8.00
C THR A 303 -7.10 9.44 6.49
N VAL A 304 -6.13 10.20 6.01
CA VAL A 304 -5.93 10.47 4.58
C VAL A 304 -5.71 9.17 3.81
N PHE A 305 -4.65 8.43 4.10
CA PHE A 305 -4.40 7.16 3.43
C PHE A 305 -5.42 6.09 3.85
N HIS A 306 -5.89 6.10 5.10
CA HIS A 306 -6.90 5.14 5.54
C HIS A 306 -8.17 5.19 4.66
N LEU A 307 -8.71 6.38 4.42
CA LEU A 307 -9.93 6.56 3.64
C LEU A 307 -9.67 6.41 2.14
N LEU A 308 -8.63 7.07 1.62
CA LEU A 308 -8.32 6.99 0.19
C LEU A 308 -7.83 5.60 -0.23
N GLY A 309 -6.99 4.96 0.57
CA GLY A 309 -6.51 3.61 0.32
C GLY A 309 -7.62 2.58 0.35
N ARG A 310 -8.57 2.69 1.29
CA ARG A 310 -9.75 1.82 1.31
C ARG A 310 -10.70 2.05 0.14
N TYR A 311 -10.76 3.28 -0.38
CA TYR A 311 -11.56 3.61 -1.56
C TYR A 311 -10.94 3.07 -2.86
N LEU A 312 -9.63 3.23 -3.03
CA LEU A 312 -8.91 2.87 -4.26
C LEU A 312 -8.54 1.39 -4.34
N PHE A 313 -8.04 0.80 -3.25
CA PHE A 313 -7.37 -0.49 -3.30
C PHE A 313 -8.26 -1.61 -2.76
N LEU A 314 -9.24 -2.00 -3.57
CA LEU A 314 -10.05 -3.18 -3.31
C LEU A 314 -9.38 -4.41 -3.93
N PRO A 315 -9.13 -5.49 -3.17
CA PRO A 315 -8.54 -6.71 -3.74
C PRO A 315 -9.39 -7.29 -4.87
N SER A 316 -8.75 -7.67 -5.97
CA SER A 316 -9.38 -8.49 -7.02
C SER A 316 -9.92 -9.81 -6.44
N ASN A 317 -10.79 -10.49 -7.17
CA ASN A 317 -11.34 -11.77 -6.72
C ASN A 317 -10.25 -12.84 -6.46
N GLU A 318 -9.16 -12.81 -7.23
CA GLU A 318 -8.03 -13.72 -7.03
C GLU A 318 -7.33 -13.45 -5.69
N ALA A 319 -6.95 -12.20 -5.44
CA ALA A 319 -6.35 -11.79 -4.18
C ALA A 319 -7.31 -12.02 -3.00
N TRP A 320 -8.59 -11.68 -3.18
CA TRP A 320 -9.64 -11.87 -2.17
C TRP A 320 -9.82 -13.33 -1.78
N GLY A 321 -9.73 -14.24 -2.75
CA GLY A 321 -9.77 -15.68 -2.48
C GLY A 321 -8.62 -16.14 -1.58
N LEU A 322 -7.40 -15.62 -1.78
CA LEU A 322 -6.26 -15.93 -0.89
C LEU A 322 -6.48 -15.38 0.53
N ILE A 323 -6.96 -14.15 0.63
CA ILE A 323 -7.20 -13.46 1.90
C ILE A 323 -8.24 -14.22 2.73
N THR A 324 -9.42 -14.46 2.15
CA THR A 324 -10.56 -15.08 2.84
C THR A 324 -10.25 -16.52 3.26
N ARG A 325 -9.71 -17.36 2.36
CA ARG A 325 -9.33 -18.74 2.69
C ARG A 325 -8.30 -18.80 3.82
N PHE A 326 -7.29 -17.95 3.79
CA PHE A 326 -6.26 -17.95 4.84
C PHE A 326 -6.85 -17.46 6.18
N TYR A 327 -7.63 -16.37 6.15
CA TYR A 327 -8.26 -15.85 7.36
C TYR A 327 -9.18 -16.89 8.01
N ASP A 328 -10.07 -17.50 7.23
CA ASP A 328 -11.05 -18.46 7.73
C ASP A 328 -10.38 -19.74 8.27
N ALA A 329 -9.31 -20.20 7.63
CA ALA A 329 -8.60 -21.41 8.05
C ALA A 329 -7.70 -21.20 9.28
N TYR A 330 -7.04 -20.05 9.41
CA TYR A 330 -5.95 -19.87 10.38
C TYR A 330 -6.16 -18.76 11.42
N LEU A 331 -6.98 -17.74 11.12
CA LEU A 331 -7.09 -16.54 11.95
C LEU A 331 -8.48 -16.35 12.58
N ALA A 332 -9.55 -16.82 11.95
CA ALA A 332 -10.93 -16.51 12.34
C ALA A 332 -11.25 -16.93 13.79
N ASN A 333 -10.76 -18.08 14.24
CA ASN A 333 -11.10 -18.66 15.54
C ASN A 333 -10.25 -18.17 16.72
N ALA A 334 -9.26 -17.30 16.49
CA ALA A 334 -8.43 -16.76 17.57
C ALA A 334 -9.15 -15.63 18.32
N ASP A 335 -8.94 -15.57 19.64
CA ASP A 335 -9.47 -14.47 20.48
C ASP A 335 -8.74 -13.15 20.19
N GLU A 336 -7.47 -13.21 19.82
CA GLU A 336 -6.65 -12.06 19.44
C GLU A 336 -5.70 -12.41 18.27
N ARG A 337 -5.60 -11.53 17.29
CA ARG A 337 -4.79 -11.68 16.07
C ARG A 337 -3.67 -10.66 16.08
N ILE A 338 -2.43 -11.13 15.94
CA ILE A 338 -1.23 -10.30 16.01
C ILE A 338 -0.51 -10.39 14.68
N GLY A 339 -0.48 -9.28 13.94
CA GLY A 339 0.28 -9.15 12.71
C GLY A 339 1.70 -8.71 13.00
N ILE A 340 2.67 -9.37 12.38
CA ILE A 340 4.09 -9.01 12.47
C ILE A 340 4.65 -8.92 11.05
N GLN A 341 4.95 -7.70 10.64
CA GLN A 341 5.52 -7.40 9.34
C GLN A 341 7.02 -7.16 9.50
N ILE A 342 7.82 -8.01 8.86
CA ILE A 342 9.28 -8.00 8.97
C ILE A 342 9.89 -7.69 7.61
N ARG A 343 10.56 -6.54 7.51
CA ARG A 343 11.37 -6.15 6.35
C ARG A 343 12.78 -5.83 6.82
N VAL A 344 13.74 -6.56 6.27
CA VAL A 344 15.17 -6.29 6.44
C VAL A 344 15.73 -5.88 5.09
N VAL A 345 16.20 -4.63 4.98
CA VAL A 345 16.71 -4.07 3.71
C VAL A 345 18.10 -4.62 3.39
N ASN A 346 18.98 -4.68 4.40
CA ASN A 346 20.34 -5.20 4.26
C ASN A 346 20.62 -6.24 5.35
N THR A 347 20.69 -7.52 4.95
CA THR A 347 20.94 -8.65 5.84
C THR A 347 22.39 -8.75 6.32
N GLN A 348 23.34 -8.11 5.63
CA GLN A 348 24.74 -8.02 6.08
C GLN A 348 24.86 -7.03 7.25
N VAL A 349 24.16 -5.90 7.16
CA VAL A 349 24.15 -4.87 8.21
C VAL A 349 23.19 -5.24 9.32
N ASN A 350 22.13 -6.00 9.06
CA ASN A 350 21.12 -6.35 10.06
C ASN A 350 20.99 -7.88 10.14
N PRO A 351 21.84 -8.53 10.96
CA PRO A 351 21.82 -9.98 11.11
C PRO A 351 20.47 -10.48 11.63
N PHE A 352 20.07 -11.66 11.17
CA PHE A 352 18.82 -12.32 11.58
C PHE A 352 18.63 -12.32 13.09
N GLN A 353 19.66 -12.71 13.86
CA GLN A 353 19.54 -12.86 15.31
C GLN A 353 19.23 -11.51 16.00
N SER A 354 19.86 -10.42 15.56
CA SER A 354 19.61 -9.08 16.13
C SER A 354 18.17 -8.63 15.91
N VAL A 355 17.63 -8.85 14.71
CA VAL A 355 16.23 -8.52 14.38
C VAL A 355 15.27 -9.41 15.15
N MET A 356 15.55 -10.71 15.24
CA MET A 356 14.75 -11.67 16.01
C MET A 356 14.70 -11.32 17.50
N ASP A 357 15.84 -11.00 18.11
CA ASP A 357 15.93 -10.62 19.52
C ASP A 357 15.20 -9.31 19.79
N GLY A 358 15.39 -8.30 18.94
CA GLY A 358 14.68 -7.02 19.02
C GLY A 358 13.16 -7.20 18.89
N MET A 359 12.71 -8.07 17.98
CA MET A 359 11.30 -8.41 17.83
C MET A 359 10.75 -9.10 19.08
N LEU A 360 11.41 -10.14 19.59
CA LEU A 360 10.96 -10.84 20.80
C LEU A 360 10.93 -9.92 22.02
N ALA A 361 11.92 -9.03 22.16
CA ALA A 361 11.98 -8.04 23.22
C ALA A 361 10.83 -7.01 23.10
N CYS A 362 10.51 -6.55 21.88
CA CYS A 362 9.33 -5.71 21.64
C CYS A 362 8.04 -6.40 22.07
N LEU A 363 7.82 -7.64 21.60
CA LEU A 363 6.58 -8.39 21.85
C LEU A 363 6.37 -8.67 23.35
N SER A 364 7.44 -9.00 24.07
CA SER A 364 7.41 -9.24 25.51
C SER A 364 7.24 -7.93 26.31
N SER A 365 8.09 -6.92 26.06
CA SER A 365 8.06 -5.65 26.81
C SER A 365 6.74 -4.90 26.68
N GLN A 366 6.11 -4.96 25.51
CA GLN A 366 4.81 -4.33 25.24
C GLN A 366 3.62 -5.25 25.57
N LYS A 367 3.88 -6.43 26.15
CA LYS A 367 2.86 -7.43 26.55
C LYS A 367 1.94 -7.84 25.39
N ILE A 368 2.46 -7.81 24.17
CA ILE A 368 1.75 -8.26 22.96
C ILE A 368 1.66 -9.78 22.98
N LEU A 369 2.77 -10.45 23.31
CA LEU A 369 2.82 -11.90 23.49
C LEU A 369 3.38 -12.29 24.85
N PRO A 370 2.92 -13.42 25.42
CA PRO A 370 3.41 -13.90 26.69
C PRO A 370 4.82 -14.48 26.59
N ASP A 371 5.60 -14.32 27.66
CA ASP A 371 6.85 -15.04 27.81
C ASP A 371 6.62 -16.55 27.94
N VAL A 372 7.70 -17.31 27.72
CA VAL A 372 7.71 -18.78 27.84
C VAL A 372 8.51 -19.20 29.06
N VAL A 373 8.12 -20.31 29.70
CA VAL A 373 8.80 -20.81 30.90
C VAL A 373 10.18 -21.36 30.54
N GLU A 374 11.24 -20.86 31.19
CA GLU A 374 12.63 -21.28 30.93
C GLU A 374 13.03 -22.57 31.66
N THR A 375 12.35 -22.92 32.77
CA THR A 375 12.68 -24.09 33.60
C THR A 375 11.67 -25.22 33.43
N LYS A 376 12.14 -26.47 33.42
CA LYS A 376 11.29 -27.69 33.38
C LYS A 376 10.40 -27.89 34.63
N LYS A 377 10.37 -26.95 35.58
CA LYS A 377 9.51 -27.02 36.75
C LYS A 377 8.11 -26.53 36.37
N ILE A 378 7.31 -27.49 35.90
CA ILE A 378 5.90 -27.32 35.56
C ILE A 378 5.12 -27.13 36.87
N SER A 379 4.96 -25.89 37.33
CA SER A 379 3.84 -25.54 38.22
C SER A 379 2.69 -25.06 37.33
N THR A 380 1.97 -26.01 36.74
CA THR A 380 0.76 -25.68 35.95
C THR A 380 -0.39 -25.45 36.91
N GLU A 381 -0.58 -24.21 37.36
CA GLU A 381 -1.95 -23.75 37.63
C GLU A 381 -2.68 -23.74 36.29
N THR A 382 -3.23 -24.90 35.94
CA THR A 382 -3.88 -25.12 34.65
C THR A 382 -5.22 -24.41 34.73
N ARG A 383 -5.27 -23.17 34.22
CA ARG A 383 -6.56 -22.52 33.96
C ARG A 383 -7.45 -23.48 33.16
N PRO A 384 -8.74 -23.59 33.51
CA PRO A 384 -9.70 -24.38 32.74
C PRO A 384 -9.60 -24.05 31.26
N ARG A 385 -9.79 -25.04 30.38
CA ARG A 385 -9.65 -24.88 28.93
C ARG A 385 -10.46 -23.69 28.39
N ASN A 386 -11.63 -23.45 28.99
CA ASN A 386 -12.58 -22.39 28.62
C ASN A 386 -12.14 -20.98 29.06
N GLN A 387 -11.03 -20.83 29.78
CA GLN A 387 -10.48 -19.55 30.25
C GLN A 387 -9.12 -19.22 29.61
N ARG A 388 -8.63 -20.04 28.67
CA ARG A 388 -7.35 -19.79 27.98
C ARG A 388 -7.62 -18.99 26.72
N LYS A 389 -7.16 -17.74 26.69
CA LYS A 389 -7.17 -16.94 25.48
C LYS A 389 -6.22 -17.55 24.45
N SER A 390 -6.67 -17.55 23.21
CA SER A 390 -5.92 -17.99 22.04
C SER A 390 -5.47 -16.77 21.23
N LYS A 391 -4.18 -16.76 20.88
CA LYS A 391 -3.57 -15.73 20.04
C LYS A 391 -3.08 -16.36 18.73
N ALA A 392 -3.48 -15.80 17.60
CA ALA A 392 -2.94 -16.16 16.29
C ALA A 392 -1.94 -15.11 15.84
N VAL A 393 -0.69 -15.52 15.64
CA VAL A 393 0.39 -14.66 15.15
C VAL A 393 0.54 -14.88 13.65
N LEU A 394 0.33 -13.83 12.87
CA LEU A 394 0.56 -13.78 11.44
C LEU A 394 1.91 -13.12 11.17
N ILE A 395 2.83 -13.81 10.51
CA ILE A 395 4.13 -13.28 10.12
C ILE A 395 4.17 -13.08 8.60
N ALA A 396 4.45 -11.85 8.18
CA ALA A 396 4.73 -11.50 6.79
C ALA A 396 6.21 -11.11 6.67
N SER A 397 6.99 -11.94 5.98
CA SER A 397 8.43 -11.74 5.77
C SER A 397 8.88 -12.50 4.53
N LEU A 398 9.87 -11.96 3.82
CA LEU A 398 10.58 -12.72 2.78
C LEU A 398 11.30 -13.94 3.37
N PHE A 399 11.73 -13.85 4.62
CA PHE A 399 12.63 -14.81 5.27
C PHE A 399 11.85 -15.76 6.19
N PRO A 400 11.78 -17.07 5.89
CA PRO A 400 11.01 -18.03 6.70
C PRO A 400 11.61 -18.26 8.10
N GLN A 401 12.86 -17.89 8.32
CA GLN A 401 13.57 -18.12 9.58
C GLN A 401 12.86 -17.44 10.77
N TYR A 402 12.20 -16.29 10.56
CA TYR A 402 11.45 -15.61 11.62
C TYR A 402 10.22 -16.41 12.07
N TYR A 403 9.50 -16.99 11.11
CA TYR A 403 8.37 -17.86 11.39
C TYR A 403 8.80 -19.14 12.10
N GLU A 404 9.82 -19.83 11.57
CA GLU A 404 10.28 -21.09 12.15
C GLU A 404 10.80 -20.92 13.59
N ASN A 405 11.54 -19.84 13.85
CA ASN A 405 12.03 -19.55 15.20
C ASN A 405 10.88 -19.28 16.18
N MET A 406 9.92 -18.45 15.78
CA MET A 406 8.79 -18.08 16.63
C MET A 406 7.84 -19.25 16.88
N LYS A 407 7.53 -20.03 15.84
CA LYS A 407 6.75 -21.27 15.95
C LYS A 407 7.44 -22.26 16.88
N SER A 408 8.74 -22.49 16.70
CA SER A 408 9.51 -23.40 17.55
C SER A 408 9.50 -22.95 19.03
N LYS A 409 9.64 -21.65 19.30
CA LYS A 409 9.61 -21.08 20.66
C LYS A 409 8.30 -21.41 21.40
N TYR A 410 7.14 -21.20 20.77
CA TYR A 410 5.83 -21.45 21.40
C TYR A 410 5.36 -22.90 21.32
N TRP A 411 5.89 -23.68 20.37
CA TRP A 411 5.61 -25.12 20.29
C TRP A 411 6.33 -25.92 21.37
N THR A 412 7.59 -25.58 21.66
CA THR A 412 8.47 -26.36 22.55
C THR A 412 8.36 -25.98 24.02
N ARG A 413 7.77 -24.81 24.34
CA ARG A 413 7.72 -24.27 25.71
C ARG A 413 6.33 -23.73 26.05
N PRO A 414 5.78 -24.03 27.23
CA PRO A 414 4.53 -23.44 27.68
C PRO A 414 4.69 -21.94 27.95
N THR A 415 3.61 -21.18 27.72
CA THR A 415 3.52 -19.76 28.06
C THR A 415 3.37 -19.56 29.57
N VAL A 416 3.96 -18.51 30.10
CA VAL A 416 3.87 -18.16 31.54
C VAL A 416 2.41 -17.83 31.93
N THR A 417 1.64 -17.27 31.00
CA THR A 417 0.23 -16.88 31.20
C THR A 417 -0.77 -18.02 30.99
N GLY A 418 -0.34 -19.14 30.39
CA GLY A 418 -1.21 -20.24 29.95
C GLY A 418 -2.02 -19.95 28.68
N GLU A 419 -1.80 -18.80 28.02
CA GLU A 419 -2.40 -18.47 26.73
C GLU A 419 -1.87 -19.39 25.62
N LEU A 420 -2.73 -19.71 24.65
CA LEU A 420 -2.38 -20.55 23.50
C LEU A 420 -1.89 -19.65 22.37
N VAL A 421 -0.71 -19.93 21.81
CA VAL A 421 -0.14 -19.13 20.71
C VAL A 421 0.05 -20.01 19.48
N GLY A 422 -0.69 -19.72 18.42
CA GLY A 422 -0.48 -20.27 17.08
C GLY A 422 0.32 -19.29 16.23
N VAL A 423 1.27 -19.77 15.43
CA VAL A 423 2.10 -18.94 14.55
C VAL A 423 1.91 -19.41 13.12
N TYR A 424 1.68 -18.47 12.20
CA TYR A 424 1.33 -18.73 10.81
C TYR A 424 2.05 -17.76 9.87
N GLN A 425 2.49 -18.27 8.71
CA GLN A 425 3.09 -17.47 7.64
C GLN A 425 2.42 -17.87 6.31
N PRO A 426 1.78 -16.93 5.57
CA PRO A 426 1.10 -17.26 4.31
C PRO A 426 2.05 -17.66 3.19
N SER A 427 3.17 -16.95 3.05
CA SER A 427 4.19 -17.23 2.04
C SER A 427 5.60 -16.88 2.53
N HIS A 428 6.62 -17.41 1.85
CA HIS A 428 8.04 -17.15 2.15
C HIS A 428 8.85 -17.04 0.85
N GLU A 429 8.68 -15.94 0.13
CA GLU A 429 9.19 -15.76 -1.24
C GLU A 429 10.73 -15.61 -1.34
N GLU A 430 11.45 -15.51 -0.21
CA GLU A 430 12.91 -15.37 -0.05
C GLU A 430 13.53 -14.10 -0.67
N TYR A 431 13.04 -13.64 -1.81
CA TYR A 431 13.46 -12.46 -2.54
C TYR A 431 12.26 -11.71 -3.14
N GLN A 432 12.42 -10.40 -3.29
CA GLN A 432 11.44 -9.57 -3.99
C GLN A 432 11.53 -9.82 -5.50
N GLN A 433 10.42 -10.23 -6.12
CA GLN A 433 10.36 -10.52 -7.55
C GLN A 433 9.62 -9.41 -8.30
N PHE A 434 10.37 -8.53 -8.97
CA PHE A 434 9.77 -7.52 -9.84
C PHE A 434 9.22 -8.17 -11.12
N GLY A 435 8.00 -7.83 -11.53
CA GLY A 435 7.38 -8.34 -12.76
C GLY A 435 6.77 -9.74 -12.66
N ASN A 436 6.63 -10.32 -11.46
CA ASN A 436 5.86 -11.55 -11.24
C ASN A 436 4.48 -11.22 -10.66
N ASN A 437 3.41 -11.51 -11.41
CA ASN A 437 2.06 -11.13 -11.01
C ASN A 437 1.60 -11.85 -9.73
N MET A 438 1.83 -13.16 -9.65
CA MET A 438 1.48 -13.96 -8.48
C MET A 438 2.26 -13.52 -7.23
N HIS A 439 3.51 -13.06 -7.39
CA HIS A 439 4.27 -12.49 -6.28
C HIS A 439 3.58 -11.24 -5.70
N ASN A 440 3.12 -10.32 -6.56
CA ASN A 440 2.40 -9.13 -6.13
C ASN A 440 1.01 -9.46 -5.55
N VAL A 441 0.30 -10.45 -6.10
CA VAL A 441 -0.99 -10.92 -5.57
C VAL A 441 -0.82 -11.47 -4.15
N LYS A 442 0.22 -12.27 -3.89
CA LYS A 442 0.56 -12.76 -2.54
C LYS A 442 0.95 -11.64 -1.59
N ALA A 443 1.82 -10.72 -2.02
CA ALA A 443 2.20 -9.56 -1.22
C ALA A 443 0.97 -8.71 -0.86
N TRP A 444 0.06 -8.52 -1.80
CA TRP A 444 -1.19 -7.80 -1.58
C TRP A 444 -2.12 -8.52 -0.60
N ALA A 445 -2.23 -9.85 -0.72
CA ALA A 445 -2.98 -10.68 0.23
C ALA A 445 -2.41 -10.58 1.64
N GLU A 446 -1.09 -10.62 1.80
CA GLU A 446 -0.41 -10.47 3.09
C GLU A 446 -0.63 -9.08 3.73
N MET A 447 -0.53 -7.99 2.95
CA MET A 447 -0.87 -6.64 3.45
C MET A 447 -2.31 -6.58 3.97
N ASN A 448 -3.26 -7.21 3.27
CA ASN A 448 -4.64 -7.28 3.71
C ASN A 448 -4.80 -8.11 4.98
N LEU A 449 -4.20 -9.31 5.04
CA LEU A 449 -4.27 -10.18 6.23
C LEU A 449 -3.70 -9.47 7.47
N LEU A 450 -2.59 -8.75 7.35
CA LEU A 450 -2.05 -7.92 8.42
C LEU A 450 -3.02 -6.81 8.85
N SER A 451 -3.72 -6.19 7.88
CA SER A 451 -4.74 -5.16 8.16
C SER A 451 -5.99 -5.70 8.89
N LEU A 452 -6.16 -7.03 8.92
CA LEU A 452 -7.25 -7.70 9.64
C LEU A 452 -6.84 -8.15 11.06
N CYS A 453 -5.60 -7.88 11.47
CA CYS A 453 -5.13 -8.18 12.82
C CYS A 453 -5.59 -7.12 13.83
N ASP A 454 -5.61 -7.50 15.11
CA ASP A 454 -6.00 -6.64 16.23
C ASP A 454 -4.84 -5.77 16.71
N VAL A 455 -3.63 -6.33 16.67
CA VAL A 455 -2.37 -5.66 16.98
C VAL A 455 -1.41 -5.84 15.81
N LEU A 456 -0.67 -4.80 15.46
CA LEU A 456 0.29 -4.83 14.37
C LEU A 456 1.66 -4.36 14.83
N VAL A 457 2.69 -5.13 14.48
CA VAL A 457 4.09 -4.75 14.57
C VAL A 457 4.63 -4.59 13.15
N THR A 458 5.27 -3.46 12.84
CA THR A 458 5.84 -3.16 11.52
C THR A 458 7.33 -2.91 11.60
N SER A 459 8.04 -3.07 10.49
CA SER A 459 9.45 -2.71 10.38
C SER A 459 9.63 -1.26 9.95
N SER A 460 10.61 -0.57 10.52
CA SER A 460 11.00 0.79 10.14
C SER A 460 11.26 0.89 8.62
N TRP A 461 10.85 2.00 8.01
CA TRP A 461 10.98 2.29 6.56
C TRP A 461 10.15 1.38 5.65
N SER A 462 9.35 0.45 6.17
CA SER A 462 8.60 -0.48 5.32
C SER A 462 7.26 0.08 4.87
N THR A 463 7.18 0.50 3.61
CA THR A 463 5.93 0.94 2.98
C THR A 463 4.88 -0.17 2.90
N PHE A 464 5.30 -1.44 2.86
CA PHE A 464 4.42 -2.60 3.02
C PHE A 464 3.66 -2.56 4.36
N GLY A 465 4.37 -2.24 5.45
CA GLY A 465 3.79 -2.05 6.77
C GLY A 465 2.85 -0.84 6.82
N TYR A 466 3.21 0.27 6.18
CA TYR A 466 2.36 1.47 6.13
C TYR A 466 1.02 1.21 5.44
N VAL A 467 1.01 0.43 4.35
CA VAL A 467 -0.24 0.05 3.69
C VAL A 467 -1.10 -0.78 4.63
N ALA A 468 -0.55 -1.83 5.25
CA ALA A 468 -1.29 -2.71 6.14
C ALA A 468 -1.88 -1.95 7.35
N GLN A 469 -1.06 -1.12 8.01
CA GLN A 469 -1.48 -0.40 9.22
C GLN A 469 -2.61 0.59 8.91
N ALA A 470 -2.50 1.31 7.80
CA ALA A 470 -3.44 2.36 7.46
C ALA A 470 -4.75 1.77 6.92
N LEU A 471 -4.70 0.67 6.15
CA LEU A 471 -5.90 -0.06 5.75
C LEU A 471 -6.67 -0.62 6.96
N GLY A 472 -5.96 -1.07 7.99
CA GLY A 472 -6.52 -1.68 9.19
C GLY A 472 -7.02 -0.72 10.27
N ASP A 473 -6.81 0.60 10.11
CA ASP A 473 -7.03 1.59 11.19
C ASP A 473 -6.15 1.30 12.43
N LEU A 474 -4.91 0.87 12.20
CA LEU A 474 -3.99 0.38 13.24
C LEU A 474 -2.82 1.38 13.43
N LYS A 475 -2.64 1.86 14.67
CA LYS A 475 -1.36 2.47 15.10
C LYS A 475 -0.41 1.34 15.49
N PRO A 476 0.63 1.02 14.69
CA PRO A 476 1.47 -0.14 14.97
C PRO A 476 2.50 0.12 16.07
N TRP A 477 3.17 -0.95 16.49
CA TRP A 477 4.47 -0.89 17.13
C TRP A 477 5.57 -1.02 16.06
N ILE A 478 6.50 -0.09 16.02
CA ILE A 478 7.55 -0.03 15.00
C ILE A 478 8.83 -0.63 15.54
N LEU A 479 9.30 -1.69 14.87
CA LEU A 479 10.59 -2.33 15.07
C LEU A 479 11.65 -1.62 14.23
N TYR A 480 12.71 -1.13 14.87
CA TYR A 480 13.86 -0.56 14.16
C TYR A 480 14.72 -1.68 13.57
N THR A 481 14.76 -1.77 12.24
CA THR A 481 15.47 -2.82 11.50
C THR A 481 16.67 -2.31 10.68
N THR A 482 16.93 -1.00 10.69
CA THR A 482 17.93 -0.37 9.81
C THR A 482 19.26 -0.04 10.48
N ASP A 483 19.41 -0.21 11.79
CA ASP A 483 20.65 0.11 12.52
C ASP A 483 20.98 -0.91 13.63
N SER A 484 21.46 -2.11 13.24
CA SER A 484 21.77 -3.18 14.19
C SER A 484 22.92 -2.88 15.16
N GLN A 485 23.71 -1.83 14.92
CA GLN A 485 24.81 -1.44 15.80
C GLN A 485 24.31 -0.76 17.09
N VAL A 486 23.06 -0.30 17.10
CA VAL A 486 22.42 0.30 18.26
C VAL A 486 21.34 -0.63 18.80
N LYS A 487 21.55 -1.20 20.00
CA LYS A 487 20.44 -1.79 20.74
C LYS A 487 19.46 -0.68 21.11
N HIS A 488 18.39 -0.56 20.33
CA HIS A 488 17.31 0.38 20.64
C HIS A 488 16.65 -0.03 21.97
N ASN A 489 16.66 0.90 22.93
CA ASN A 489 15.89 0.82 24.16
C ASN A 489 14.94 2.04 24.21
N PRO A 490 13.62 1.86 24.04
CA PRO A 490 12.90 0.59 23.91
C PRO A 490 13.11 -0.13 22.56
N SER A 491 12.89 -1.45 22.51
CA SER A 491 13.10 -2.28 21.31
C SER A 491 12.12 -2.00 20.17
N CYS A 492 10.99 -1.36 20.48
CA CYS A 492 10.06 -0.82 19.50
C CYS A 492 9.33 0.39 20.10
N LEU A 493 8.78 1.25 19.24
CA LEU A 493 8.00 2.40 19.65
C LEU A 493 6.59 2.34 19.09
N ARG A 494 5.63 2.87 19.84
CA ARG A 494 4.28 3.04 19.30
C ARG A 494 4.28 4.18 18.30
N ALA A 495 3.70 3.96 17.13
CA ALA A 495 3.52 5.02 16.14
C ALA A 495 2.62 6.15 16.69
N LEU A 496 2.97 7.40 16.38
CA LEU A 496 2.21 8.63 16.56
C LEU A 496 0.84 8.54 15.88
N SER A 497 0.82 8.01 14.66
CA SER A 497 -0.40 7.78 13.87
C SER A 497 -0.28 6.59 12.93
N MET A 498 -1.41 6.20 12.35
CA MET A 498 -1.50 5.17 11.31
C MET A 498 -1.06 5.65 9.92
N GLU A 499 -0.81 6.95 9.73
CA GLU A 499 -0.44 7.49 8.43
C GLU A 499 0.93 6.99 7.97
N PRO A 500 1.12 6.73 6.66
CA PRO A 500 2.42 6.44 6.09
C PRO A 500 3.40 7.61 6.30
N CYS A 501 4.69 7.28 6.32
CA CYS A 501 5.75 8.28 6.32
C CYS A 501 6.08 8.71 4.89
N PHE A 502 6.16 10.02 4.64
CA PHE A 502 6.87 10.59 3.49
C PHE A 502 8.35 10.56 3.81
N HIS A 503 9.14 9.67 3.19
CA HIS A 503 10.54 9.46 3.57
C HIS A 503 11.45 10.62 3.16
N PHE A 504 11.21 11.21 2.00
CA PHE A 504 12.06 12.27 1.43
C PHE A 504 11.28 13.55 1.16
N PRO A 505 10.75 14.23 2.19
CA PRO A 505 9.98 15.44 2.00
C PRO A 505 10.87 16.63 1.57
N PRO A 506 10.32 17.61 0.86
CA PRO A 506 11.03 18.85 0.59
C PRO A 506 11.30 19.60 1.91
N ILE A 507 12.56 19.94 2.17
CA ILE A 507 12.91 20.90 3.22
C ILE A 507 12.58 22.29 2.70
N LEU A 508 11.31 22.68 2.80
CA LEU A 508 10.90 24.06 2.55
C LEU A 508 11.45 24.91 3.71
N GLY A 509 12.02 26.07 3.40
CA GLY A 509 12.63 26.97 4.41
C GLY A 509 14.00 27.55 4.01
N CYS A 510 14.69 26.99 3.02
CA CYS A 510 15.90 27.60 2.44
C CYS A 510 15.53 28.72 1.44
N GLN A 511 14.73 29.70 1.85
CA GLN A 511 14.61 30.96 1.10
C GLN A 511 15.75 31.89 1.52
N ALA A 512 16.95 31.63 1.00
CA ALA A 512 17.98 32.64 0.88
C ALA A 512 18.72 32.40 -0.43
N LYS A 513 18.13 32.88 -1.53
CA LYS A 513 18.84 33.03 -2.81
C LYS A 513 19.97 34.03 -2.59
N TYR A 514 21.22 33.59 -2.58
CA TYR A 514 22.34 34.49 -2.84
C TYR A 514 23.01 34.06 -4.14
N MET A 515 22.94 34.94 -5.14
CA MET A 515 23.67 34.79 -6.39
C MET A 515 25.16 34.96 -6.09
N ARG A 516 25.96 33.93 -6.37
CA ARG A 516 27.42 34.06 -6.47
C ARG A 516 27.80 33.54 -7.86
N ASP A 517 28.46 34.39 -8.65
CA ASP A 517 28.99 34.05 -9.98
C ASP A 517 27.99 33.40 -10.95
N ASN A 518 26.79 33.98 -11.07
CA ASN A 518 25.73 33.52 -12.00
C ASN A 518 25.26 32.07 -11.80
N GLN A 519 25.57 31.44 -10.67
CA GLN A 519 25.05 30.13 -10.27
C GLN A 519 24.11 30.28 -9.06
N VAL A 520 23.02 29.51 -9.06
CA VAL A 520 22.12 29.40 -7.91
C VAL A 520 22.81 28.49 -6.89
N VAL A 521 23.28 29.08 -5.78
CA VAL A 521 23.91 28.33 -4.69
C VAL A 521 22.91 28.22 -3.54
N PHE A 522 22.55 26.99 -3.17
CA PHE A 522 21.76 26.72 -1.97
C PHE A 522 22.67 26.81 -0.73
N PRO A 523 22.20 27.37 0.40
CA PRO A 523 22.99 27.40 1.63
C PRO A 523 23.31 25.97 2.11
N PRO A 524 24.45 25.75 2.79
CA PRO A 524 24.79 24.45 3.35
C PRO A 524 23.69 23.97 4.32
N TYR A 525 23.40 22.66 4.27
CA TYR A 525 22.29 21.97 4.95
C TYR A 525 22.08 22.36 6.42
N ASN A 526 23.14 22.73 7.14
CA ASN A 526 23.11 23.09 8.56
C ASN A 526 22.42 24.44 8.86
N ASP A 527 22.21 25.30 7.86
CA ASP A 527 21.55 26.61 8.03
C ASP A 527 20.05 26.60 7.70
N CYS A 528 19.50 25.48 7.24
CA CYS A 528 18.09 25.38 6.89
C CYS A 528 17.23 24.93 8.10
N LYS A 529 16.28 25.77 8.51
CA LYS A 529 15.26 25.37 9.50
C LYS A 529 14.18 24.55 8.80
N PRO A 530 13.83 23.34 9.29
CA PRO A 530 12.72 22.57 8.72
C PRO A 530 11.42 23.38 8.83
N HIS A 531 10.60 23.40 7.77
CA HIS A 531 9.32 24.13 7.72
C HIS A 531 8.38 23.77 8.88
N VAL A 532 8.49 22.55 9.43
CA VAL A 532 7.76 22.11 10.64
C VAL A 532 8.04 23.04 11.84
N LYS A 533 9.27 23.56 11.98
CA LYS A 533 9.60 24.55 13.02
C LYS A 533 9.10 25.96 12.70
N LEU A 534 8.90 26.30 11.42
CA LEU A 534 8.36 27.62 11.03
C LEU A 534 6.85 27.71 11.33
N TYR A 535 6.11 26.61 11.14
CA TYR A 535 4.69 26.53 11.52
C TYR A 535 4.49 26.32 13.03
N ALA A 536 5.48 25.85 13.79
CA ALA A 536 5.41 25.80 15.25
C ALA A 536 5.30 27.18 15.93
N ASN A 537 5.63 28.27 15.20
CA ASN A 537 5.42 29.66 15.64
C ASN A 537 4.02 30.22 15.29
N THR A 538 3.18 29.45 14.61
CA THR A 538 1.77 29.80 14.37
C THR A 538 0.90 29.05 15.39
N SER A 539 -0.19 29.66 15.85
CA SER A 539 -1.13 29.12 16.84
C SER A 539 -1.93 27.87 16.38
N ASP A 540 -1.46 27.19 15.34
CA ASP A 540 -2.08 26.01 14.75
C ASP A 540 -1.48 24.72 15.31
N PRO A 541 -2.30 23.69 15.62
CA PRO A 541 -1.77 22.37 15.91
C PRO A 541 -0.95 21.84 14.74
N VAL A 542 0.30 21.46 15.02
CA VAL A 542 1.24 20.95 14.00
C VAL A 542 0.79 19.54 13.60
N HIS A 543 -0.02 19.46 12.53
CA HIS A 543 -0.57 18.23 11.96
C HIS A 543 0.43 17.43 11.13
N VAL A 544 1.60 18.00 10.85
CA VAL A 544 2.72 17.35 10.12
C VAL A 544 3.90 17.23 11.06
N GLN A 545 4.29 16.02 11.42
CA GLN A 545 5.40 15.76 12.33
C GLN A 545 6.45 14.85 11.70
N HIS A 546 7.66 14.88 12.26
CA HIS A 546 8.69 13.93 11.88
C HIS A 546 8.23 12.49 12.15
N CYS A 547 8.59 11.59 11.23
CA CYS A 547 8.30 10.18 11.39
C CYS A 547 9.12 9.59 12.55
N GLU A 548 8.57 8.57 13.18
CA GLU A 548 9.19 7.82 14.26
C GLU A 548 10.32 6.94 13.71
N ASP A 549 10.22 6.54 12.45
CA ASP A 549 11.05 5.54 11.83
C ASP A 549 11.94 6.06 10.70
N SER A 550 11.76 7.30 10.26
CA SER A 550 12.65 7.98 9.31
C SER A 550 13.10 9.33 9.87
N THR A 551 14.42 9.51 9.99
CA THR A 551 15.05 10.71 10.58
C THR A 551 14.62 12.02 9.90
N PHE A 552 14.38 11.98 8.59
CA PHE A 552 14.05 13.17 7.80
C PHE A 552 12.59 13.20 7.35
N GLY A 553 11.88 12.08 7.47
CA GLY A 553 10.55 11.94 6.93
C GLY A 553 9.48 12.71 7.70
N TYR A 554 8.35 12.98 7.02
CA TYR A 554 7.16 13.59 7.60
C TYR A 554 5.94 12.68 7.52
N LYS A 555 5.06 12.75 8.51
CA LYS A 555 3.76 12.09 8.49
C LYS A 555 2.68 12.97 9.11
N LEU A 556 1.44 12.62 8.81
CA LEU A 556 0.28 13.31 9.36
C LEU A 556 -0.09 12.74 10.74
N VAL A 557 -0.40 13.64 11.67
CA VAL A 557 -0.85 13.32 13.02
C VAL A 557 -2.02 14.24 13.40
N HIS A 558 -2.90 13.76 14.26
CA HIS A 558 -4.05 14.51 14.70
C HIS A 558 -3.90 14.81 16.19
N GLN A 559 -3.51 16.05 16.48
CA GLN A 559 -3.60 16.57 17.84
C GLN A 559 -5.06 16.90 18.13
N LYS A 560 -5.70 16.10 18.97
CA LYS A 560 -6.90 16.57 19.67
C LYS A 560 -6.45 17.71 20.57
N HIS A 561 -7.07 18.89 20.46
CA HIS A 561 -6.94 19.89 21.51
C HIS A 561 -7.28 19.19 22.84
N LEU A 562 -6.28 19.06 23.72
CA LEU A 562 -6.54 18.86 25.14
C LEU A 562 -7.19 20.17 25.60
N VAL A 563 -8.51 20.24 25.50
CA VAL A 563 -9.31 21.27 26.17
C VAL A 563 -9.50 20.81 27.61
#